data_AF-A0A6S6TK91-F1
#
_entry.id   AF-A0A6S6TK91-F1
#
_cell.length_a   1.000
_cell.length_b   1.000
_cell.length_c   1.000
_cell.angle_alpha   90.00
_cell.angle_beta   90.00
_cell.angle_gamma   90.00
#
_symmetry.space_group_name_H-M   'P 1'
#
loop_
_entity.id
_entity.type
_entity.pdbx_description
1 polymer ?
#
loop_
_entity_poly.entity_id
_entity_poly.type
_entity_poly.pdbx_seq_one_letter_code
_entity_poly.pdbx_strand_id
1 'polypeptide(L)'
;MHIQEIQTKLNRLPQKDWKSIFDGAQLVIHDDESLTVQSQAIDNIFLSASMIETDSADELKNQALAQVEELLSQYYRKHPLTQKGFYRKALAIIKGHENDFAAAPRQEPNCTLFVEGGEVVAEDQSSPKFLYGVYCELPDNIANGAIPETVQKWLENGDAHETYLEMNVCRYFC
;
A
#
# COMPACT_ATOMS: atom_id res chain seq x y z
N MET A 1 1.36 -3.98 -2.25
CA MET A 1 1.53 -5.42 -2.56
C MET A 1 1.36 -6.24 -1.28
N HIS A 2 0.68 -7.39 -1.35
CA HIS A 2 0.59 -8.31 -0.19
C HIS A 2 1.85 -9.16 -0.05
N ILE A 3 2.13 -9.65 1.16
CA ILE A 3 3.32 -10.48 1.45
C ILE A 3 3.44 -11.71 0.55
N GLN A 4 2.32 -12.43 0.32
CA GLN A 4 2.29 -13.61 -0.55
C GLN A 4 2.58 -13.28 -2.02
N GLU A 5 2.13 -12.11 -2.49
CA GLU A 5 2.41 -11.63 -3.85
C GLU A 5 3.90 -11.35 -4.03
N ILE A 6 4.54 -10.72 -3.04
CA ILE A 6 5.98 -10.44 -3.07
C ILE A 6 6.79 -11.73 -3.01
N GLN A 7 6.48 -12.64 -2.08
CA GLN A 7 7.13 -13.95 -2.02
C GLN A 7 7.05 -14.68 -3.36
N THR A 8 5.88 -14.66 -4.01
CA THR A 8 5.69 -15.26 -5.32
C THR A 8 6.55 -14.58 -6.39
N LYS A 9 6.60 -13.24 -6.41
CA LYS A 9 7.39 -12.48 -7.38
C LYS A 9 8.89 -12.68 -7.17
N LEU A 10 9.38 -12.65 -5.94
CA LEU A 10 10.79 -12.92 -5.59
C LEU A 10 11.20 -14.34 -6.03
N ASN A 11 10.35 -15.34 -5.77
CA ASN A 11 10.62 -16.71 -6.22
C ASN A 11 10.70 -16.86 -7.74
N ARG A 12 9.93 -16.04 -8.48
CA ARG A 12 9.88 -16.02 -9.94
C ARG A 12 10.96 -15.15 -10.60
N LEU A 13 11.70 -14.34 -9.83
CA LEU A 13 12.80 -13.56 -10.37
C LEU A 13 13.87 -14.49 -10.98
N PRO A 14 14.24 -14.29 -12.25
CA PRO A 14 15.33 -15.02 -12.90
C PRO A 14 16.64 -14.96 -12.11
N GLN A 15 17.45 -16.02 -12.19
CA GLN A 15 18.76 -16.04 -11.52
C GLN A 15 19.68 -14.89 -11.96
N LYS A 16 19.59 -14.47 -13.23
CA LYS A 16 20.33 -13.32 -13.76
C LYS A 16 19.99 -12.02 -13.01
N ASP A 17 18.75 -11.87 -12.56
CA ASP A 17 18.26 -10.66 -11.89
C ASP A 17 18.76 -10.65 -10.44
N TRP A 18 18.75 -11.80 -9.75
CA TRP A 18 19.40 -11.97 -8.44
C TRP A 18 20.90 -11.68 -8.49
N LYS A 19 21.58 -12.15 -9.55
CA LYS A 19 22.98 -11.82 -9.78
C LYS A 19 23.18 -10.32 -10.00
N SER A 20 22.35 -9.67 -10.81
CA SER A 20 22.43 -8.22 -11.00
C SER A 20 22.24 -7.45 -9.70
N ILE A 21 21.30 -7.87 -8.83
CA ILE A 21 21.10 -7.23 -7.51
C ILE A 21 22.34 -7.42 -6.63
N PHE A 22 22.90 -8.64 -6.60
CA PHE A 22 24.14 -8.93 -5.88
C PHE A 22 25.31 -8.07 -6.38
N ASP A 23 25.42 -7.86 -7.70
CA ASP A 23 26.44 -7.03 -8.33
C ASP A 23 26.19 -5.50 -8.18
N GLY A 24 25.14 -5.09 -7.44
CA GLY A 24 24.88 -3.71 -7.07
C GLY A 24 23.62 -3.07 -7.67
N ALA A 25 22.85 -3.80 -8.48
CA ALA A 25 21.52 -3.34 -8.88
C ALA A 25 20.55 -3.34 -7.68
N GLN A 26 19.42 -2.65 -7.84
CA GLN A 26 18.40 -2.51 -6.82
C GLN A 26 17.09 -3.12 -7.33
N LEU A 27 16.38 -3.79 -6.44
CA LEU A 27 15.02 -4.26 -6.68
C LEU A 27 14.04 -3.20 -6.16
N VAL A 28 13.16 -2.75 -7.03
CA VAL A 28 12.26 -1.61 -6.80
C VAL A 28 10.82 -2.07 -6.88
N ILE A 29 9.97 -1.59 -5.97
CA ILE A 29 8.51 -1.74 -6.06
C ILE A 29 7.96 -0.66 -6.99
N HIS A 30 7.20 -1.07 -8.00
CA HIS A 30 6.51 -0.17 -8.92
C HIS A 30 4.99 -0.31 -8.78
N ASP A 31 4.31 0.81 -8.50
CA ASP A 31 2.85 0.93 -8.34
C ASP A 31 2.23 -0.08 -7.35
N ASP A 32 3.00 -0.49 -6.33
CA ASP A 32 2.61 -1.54 -5.38
C ASP A 32 2.12 -2.83 -6.06
N GLU A 33 2.60 -3.11 -7.27
CA GLU A 33 2.10 -4.18 -8.13
C GLU A 33 3.24 -5.04 -8.67
N SER A 34 4.37 -4.46 -9.04
CA SER A 34 5.47 -5.21 -9.67
C SER A 34 6.81 -4.94 -9.01
N LEU A 35 7.72 -5.88 -9.23
CA LEU A 35 9.12 -5.78 -8.81
C LEU A 35 9.97 -5.63 -10.07
N THR A 36 10.84 -4.62 -10.10
CA THR A 36 11.73 -4.35 -11.24
C THR A 36 13.16 -4.21 -10.77
N VAL A 37 14.11 -4.78 -11.51
CA VAL A 37 15.54 -4.60 -11.25
C VAL A 37 16.03 -3.37 -12.01
N GLN A 38 16.69 -2.46 -11.31
CA GLN A 38 17.23 -1.22 -11.85
C GLN A 38 18.70 -1.07 -11.45
N SER A 39 19.54 -0.66 -12.39
CA SER A 39 20.98 -0.47 -12.12
C SER A 39 21.26 0.76 -11.24
N GLN A 40 20.39 1.78 -11.31
CA GLN A 40 20.45 2.99 -10.49
C GLN A 40 19.02 3.46 -10.20
N ALA A 41 18.49 3.05 -9.05
CA ALA A 41 17.27 3.56 -8.48
C ALA A 41 17.61 4.61 -7.41
N ILE A 42 16.86 5.72 -7.46
CA ILE A 42 16.97 6.82 -6.50
C ILE A 42 15.86 6.78 -5.45
N ASP A 43 14.82 5.98 -5.67
CA ASP A 43 13.64 5.90 -4.82
C ASP A 43 12.97 4.50 -4.95
N ASN A 44 12.06 4.18 -4.02
CA ASN A 44 11.27 2.95 -3.98
C ASN A 44 12.08 1.66 -3.93
N ILE A 45 13.30 1.74 -3.38
CA ILE A 45 14.20 0.59 -3.24
C ILE A 45 13.60 -0.35 -2.18
N PHE A 46 13.22 -1.54 -2.63
CA PHE A 46 12.72 -2.61 -1.79
C PHE A 46 13.85 -3.51 -1.29
N LEU A 47 14.86 -3.78 -2.13
CA LEU A 47 16.01 -4.60 -1.76
C LEU A 47 17.27 -4.16 -2.52
N SER A 48 18.40 -4.10 -1.82
CA SER A 48 19.74 -4.02 -2.41
C SER A 48 20.70 -4.96 -1.67
N ALA A 49 21.80 -5.37 -2.32
CA ALA A 49 22.80 -6.24 -1.70
C ALA A 49 23.41 -5.65 -0.43
N SER A 50 23.47 -4.31 -0.31
CA SER A 50 23.94 -3.63 0.90
C SER A 50 23.02 -3.75 2.11
N MET A 51 21.78 -4.24 1.95
CA MET A 51 20.82 -4.40 3.03
C MET A 51 20.94 -5.76 3.74
N ILE A 52 21.58 -6.75 3.10
CA ILE A 52 21.65 -8.12 3.58
C ILE A 52 23.09 -8.63 3.43
N GLU A 53 23.72 -9.02 4.53
CA GLU A 53 25.06 -9.62 4.50
C GLU A 53 25.01 -11.01 3.86
N THR A 54 25.62 -11.13 2.68
CA THR A 54 25.63 -12.36 1.88
C THR A 54 26.91 -12.46 1.03
N ASP A 55 27.34 -13.68 0.73
CA ASP A 55 28.52 -13.93 -0.11
C ASP A 55 28.12 -14.42 -1.52
N SER A 56 26.83 -14.62 -1.79
CA SER A 56 26.34 -15.06 -3.09
C SER A 56 24.91 -14.59 -3.41
N ALA A 57 24.57 -14.57 -4.70
CA ALA A 57 23.23 -14.26 -5.18
C ALA A 57 22.16 -15.26 -4.70
N ASP A 58 22.52 -16.53 -4.49
CA ASP A 58 21.60 -17.55 -3.97
C ASP A 58 21.29 -17.35 -2.48
N GLU A 59 22.31 -16.99 -1.69
CA GLU A 59 22.11 -16.60 -0.29
C GLU A 59 21.26 -15.34 -0.18
N LEU A 60 21.52 -14.32 -1.02
CA LEU A 60 20.70 -13.12 -1.11
C LEU A 60 19.23 -13.44 -1.37
N LYS A 61 18.95 -14.32 -2.33
CA LYS A 61 17.58 -14.78 -2.59
C LYS A 61 16.95 -15.44 -1.37
N ASN A 62 17.65 -16.40 -0.75
CA ASN A 62 17.12 -17.16 0.37
C ASN A 62 16.86 -16.26 1.59
N GLN A 63 17.79 -15.36 1.89
CA GLN A 63 17.64 -14.41 3.00
C GLN A 63 16.52 -13.39 2.72
N ALA A 64 16.41 -12.87 1.49
CA ALA A 64 15.33 -11.97 1.12
C ALA A 64 13.95 -12.63 1.25
N LEU A 65 13.83 -13.92 0.88
CA LEU A 65 12.60 -14.69 1.04
C LEU A 65 12.27 -14.96 2.52
N ALA A 66 13.28 -15.26 3.33
CA ALA A 66 13.11 -15.51 4.77
C ALA A 66 12.71 -14.24 5.54
N GLN A 67 13.14 -13.07 5.07
CA GLN A 67 12.96 -11.77 5.75
C GLN A 67 11.92 -10.88 5.05
N VAL A 68 11.12 -11.42 4.13
CA VAL A 68 10.22 -10.65 3.28
C VAL A 68 9.23 -9.77 4.04
N GLU A 69 8.73 -10.23 5.19
CA GLU A 69 7.80 -9.46 6.03
C GLU A 69 8.47 -8.22 6.61
N GLU A 70 9.68 -8.39 7.13
CA GLU A 70 10.47 -7.30 7.70
C GLU A 70 10.88 -6.31 6.60
N LEU A 71 11.34 -6.79 5.46
CA LEU A 71 11.66 -5.95 4.30
C LEU A 71 10.46 -5.12 3.86
N LEU A 72 9.26 -5.73 3.82
CA LEU A 72 8.05 -5.04 3.43
C LEU A 72 7.59 -4.01 4.46
N SER A 73 7.67 -4.35 5.74
CA SER A 73 7.39 -3.44 6.85
C SER A 73 8.32 -2.23 6.81
N GLN A 74 9.63 -2.46 6.63
CA GLN A 74 10.62 -1.39 6.51
C GLN A 74 10.38 -0.51 5.28
N TYR A 75 9.99 -1.10 4.16
CA TYR A 75 9.64 -0.37 2.94
C TYR A 75 8.46 0.58 3.19
N TYR A 76 7.30 0.08 3.66
CA TYR A 76 6.10 0.90 3.87
C TYR A 76 6.12 1.78 5.13
N ARG A 77 7.17 1.67 5.97
CA ARG A 77 7.45 2.71 6.96
C ARG A 77 7.80 4.04 6.29
N LYS A 78 8.54 4.00 5.18
CA LYS A 78 9.08 5.17 4.49
C LYS A 78 8.35 5.54 3.20
N HIS A 79 7.73 4.56 2.55
CA HIS A 79 7.03 4.77 1.29
C HIS A 79 5.53 4.63 1.52
N PRO A 80 4.72 5.65 1.20
CA PRO A 80 3.28 5.50 1.20
C PRO A 80 2.86 4.52 0.10
N LEU A 81 1.69 3.91 0.23
CA LEU A 81 1.03 3.28 -0.91
C LEU A 81 0.89 4.30 -2.05
N THR A 82 1.14 3.86 -3.27
CA THR A 82 0.80 4.57 -4.49
C THR A 82 -0.72 4.68 -4.63
N GLN A 83 -1.21 5.65 -5.40
CA GLN A 83 -2.65 5.82 -5.65
C GLN A 83 -3.28 4.53 -6.18
N LYS A 84 -2.63 3.86 -7.14
CA LYS A 84 -3.08 2.58 -7.70
C LYS A 84 -3.09 1.46 -6.65
N GLY A 85 -2.04 1.38 -5.83
CA GLY A 85 -1.92 0.40 -4.75
C GLY A 85 -3.02 0.56 -3.70
N PHE A 86 -3.26 1.81 -3.27
CA PHE A 86 -4.34 2.16 -2.36
C PHE A 86 -5.70 1.85 -2.96
N TYR A 87 -6.00 2.35 -4.17
CA TYR A 87 -7.26 2.13 -4.87
C TYR A 87 -7.64 0.64 -4.93
N ARG A 88 -6.72 -0.21 -5.40
CA ARG A 88 -6.97 -1.65 -5.54
C ARG A 88 -7.33 -2.31 -4.21
N LYS A 89 -6.60 -1.97 -3.14
CA LYS A 89 -6.80 -2.54 -1.81
C LYS A 89 -8.07 -2.00 -1.15
N ALA A 90 -8.32 -0.70 -1.24
CA ALA A 90 -9.52 -0.04 -0.72
C ALA A 90 -10.78 -0.56 -1.41
N LEU A 91 -10.77 -0.66 -2.75
CA LEU A 91 -11.90 -1.19 -3.52
C LEU A 91 -12.24 -2.62 -3.10
N ALA A 92 -11.24 -3.47 -2.85
CA ALA A 92 -11.46 -4.85 -2.42
C ALA A 92 -12.19 -4.95 -1.06
N ILE A 93 -12.01 -3.95 -0.19
CA ILE A 93 -12.64 -3.87 1.14
C ILE A 93 -14.05 -3.27 1.04
N ILE A 94 -14.19 -2.20 0.25
CA ILE A 94 -15.41 -1.41 0.20
C ILE A 94 -16.51 -2.06 -0.66
N LYS A 95 -16.13 -2.90 -1.64
CA LYS A 95 -17.06 -3.46 -2.61
C LYS A 95 -18.23 -4.20 -1.94
N GLY A 96 -19.45 -3.72 -2.17
CA GLY A 96 -20.69 -4.24 -1.58
C GLY A 96 -21.04 -3.66 -0.21
N HIS A 97 -20.18 -2.79 0.33
CA HIS A 97 -20.29 -2.12 1.63
C HIS A 97 -20.10 -0.60 1.49
N GLU A 98 -20.32 -0.03 0.31
CA GLU A 98 -19.97 1.36 -0.01
C GLU A 98 -20.59 2.36 0.98
N ASN A 99 -21.85 2.11 1.39
CA ASN A 99 -22.57 2.97 2.33
C ASN A 99 -21.92 3.01 3.73
N ASP A 100 -21.21 1.96 4.13
CA ASP A 100 -20.57 1.90 5.44
C ASP A 100 -19.36 2.85 5.55
N PHE A 101 -18.80 3.26 4.41
CA PHE A 101 -17.63 4.14 4.31
C PHE A 101 -17.99 5.56 3.89
N ALA A 102 -19.26 5.93 3.99
CA ALA A 102 -19.76 7.23 3.58
C ALA A 102 -20.61 7.88 4.66
N ALA A 103 -20.50 9.20 4.81
CA ALA A 103 -21.30 9.95 5.76
C ALA A 103 -21.63 11.33 5.21
N ALA A 104 -22.78 11.88 5.62
CA ALA A 104 -23.09 13.28 5.36
C ALA A 104 -22.13 14.20 6.15
N PRO A 105 -22.02 15.49 5.77
CA PRO A 105 -21.12 16.40 6.46
C PRO A 105 -21.46 16.47 7.96
N ARG A 106 -20.43 16.39 8.81
CA ARG A 106 -20.54 16.36 10.28
C ARG A 106 -21.23 15.12 10.86
N GLN A 107 -21.38 14.06 10.08
CA GLN A 107 -21.76 12.74 10.56
C GLN A 107 -20.58 11.78 10.47
N GLU A 108 -20.67 10.67 11.20
CA GLU A 108 -19.67 9.61 11.19
C GLU A 108 -20.16 8.43 10.36
N PRO A 109 -19.28 7.78 9.58
CA PRO A 109 -19.63 6.56 8.86
C PRO A 109 -19.71 5.36 9.83
N ASN A 110 -20.06 4.18 9.32
CA ASN A 110 -19.97 2.94 10.11
C ASN A 110 -18.52 2.45 10.19
N CYS A 111 -17.77 2.66 9.11
CA CYS A 111 -16.40 2.20 8.93
C CYS A 111 -15.54 3.32 8.32
N THR A 112 -14.25 3.29 8.64
CA THR A 112 -13.24 4.16 8.02
C THR A 112 -12.05 3.34 7.54
N LEU A 113 -11.32 3.85 6.55
CA LEU A 113 -10.13 3.20 6.00
C LEU A 113 -8.84 3.69 6.67
N PHE A 114 -7.90 2.77 6.90
CA PHE A 114 -6.55 3.03 7.37
C PHE A 114 -5.52 2.31 6.53
N VAL A 115 -4.25 2.72 6.66
CA VAL A 115 -3.12 2.02 6.06
C VAL A 115 -2.13 1.58 7.13
N GLU A 116 -1.88 0.28 7.21
CA GLU A 116 -0.94 -0.34 8.15
C GLU A 116 0.00 -1.29 7.43
N GLY A 117 1.31 -1.05 7.53
CA GLY A 117 2.31 -1.94 6.90
C GLY A 117 2.15 -2.13 5.39
N GLY A 118 1.56 -1.16 4.68
CA GLY A 118 1.26 -1.27 3.25
C GLY A 118 -0.04 -2.03 2.93
N GLU A 119 -0.86 -2.29 3.94
CA GLU A 119 -2.20 -2.86 3.79
C GLU A 119 -3.26 -1.81 4.09
N VAL A 120 -4.33 -1.80 3.29
CA VAL A 120 -5.52 -1.01 3.64
C VAL A 120 -6.36 -1.88 4.58
N VAL A 121 -6.86 -1.31 5.66
CA VAL A 121 -7.75 -1.98 6.62
C VAL A 121 -8.98 -1.13 6.86
N ALA A 122 -10.09 -1.76 7.23
CA ALA A 122 -11.31 -1.08 7.67
C ALA A 122 -11.44 -1.20 9.18
N GLU A 123 -11.75 -0.09 9.83
CA GLU A 123 -11.99 -0.02 11.27
C GLU A 123 -13.39 0.52 11.52
N ASP A 124 -14.12 -0.08 12.46
CA ASP A 124 -15.42 0.40 12.92
C ASP A 124 -15.28 1.29 14.16
N GLN A 125 -16.40 1.82 14.65
CA GLN A 125 -16.46 2.71 15.82
C GLN A 125 -15.94 2.09 17.13
N SER A 126 -15.73 0.77 17.20
CA SER A 126 -15.12 0.13 18.37
C SER A 126 -13.60 0.35 18.44
N SER A 127 -12.99 0.70 17.31
CA SER A 127 -11.56 0.94 17.19
C SER A 127 -11.18 2.35 17.67
N PRO A 128 -10.14 2.49 18.52
CA PRO A 128 -9.65 3.81 18.90
C PRO A 128 -9.06 4.58 17.71
N LYS A 129 -8.76 3.89 16.60
CA LYS A 129 -8.23 4.51 15.39
C LYS A 129 -9.33 5.21 14.60
N PHE A 130 -10.58 4.71 14.64
CA PHE A 130 -11.71 5.10 13.80
C PHE A 130 -11.82 6.60 13.47
N LEU A 131 -11.65 7.47 14.48
CA LEU A 131 -11.75 8.93 14.34
C LEU A 131 -10.69 9.55 13.41
N TYR A 132 -9.64 8.81 13.13
CA TYR A 132 -8.50 9.21 12.30
C TYR A 132 -8.46 8.42 11.00
N GLY A 133 -9.60 7.96 10.50
CA GLY A 133 -9.68 7.14 9.29
C GLY A 133 -10.25 7.91 8.12
N VAL A 134 -9.99 7.41 6.92
CA VAL A 134 -10.43 8.00 5.67
C VAL A 134 -11.83 7.49 5.32
N TYR A 135 -12.76 8.39 4.99
CA TYR A 135 -14.10 8.04 4.53
C TYR A 135 -14.62 9.06 3.51
N CYS A 136 -15.66 8.70 2.77
CA CYS A 136 -16.26 9.54 1.76
C CYS A 136 -17.29 10.50 2.39
N GLU A 137 -17.00 11.80 2.41
CA GLU A 137 -18.02 12.80 2.77
C GLU A 137 -18.97 13.01 1.59
N LEU A 138 -20.27 12.83 1.85
CA LEU A 138 -21.31 12.90 0.84
C LEU A 138 -21.80 14.34 0.62
N PRO A 139 -22.15 14.74 -0.62
CA PRO A 139 -22.84 16.00 -0.86
C PRO A 139 -24.19 16.08 -0.13
N ASP A 140 -24.60 17.30 0.23
CA ASP A 140 -25.92 17.56 0.81
C ASP A 140 -27.04 17.02 -0.11
N ASN A 141 -27.98 16.26 0.46
CA ASN A 141 -29.15 15.68 -0.21
C ASN A 141 -28.88 14.62 -1.30
N ILE A 142 -27.78 13.87 -1.20
CA ILE A 142 -27.58 12.72 -2.08
C ILE A 142 -28.66 11.65 -1.88
N ALA A 143 -29.17 11.07 -2.97
CA ALA A 143 -30.08 9.94 -2.90
C ALA A 143 -29.30 8.67 -2.50
N ASN A 144 -29.86 7.84 -1.62
CA ASN A 144 -29.19 6.61 -1.15
C ASN A 144 -28.68 5.69 -2.28
N GLY A 145 -29.40 5.64 -3.41
CA GLY A 145 -28.98 4.84 -4.58
C GLY A 145 -27.74 5.37 -5.31
N ALA A 146 -27.33 6.63 -5.08
CA ALA A 146 -26.17 7.26 -5.70
C ALA A 146 -24.91 7.21 -4.82
N ILE A 147 -25.02 6.74 -3.57
CA ILE A 147 -23.88 6.64 -2.64
C ILE A 147 -22.80 5.69 -3.18
N PRO A 148 -23.11 4.47 -3.67
CA PRO A 148 -22.07 3.55 -4.16
C PRO A 148 -21.26 4.14 -5.31
N GLU A 149 -21.92 4.82 -6.26
CA GLU A 149 -21.23 5.48 -7.38
C GLU A 149 -20.35 6.64 -6.90
N THR A 150 -20.79 7.37 -5.88
CA THR A 150 -20.03 8.49 -5.30
C THR A 150 -18.78 8.00 -4.58
N VAL A 151 -18.90 6.96 -3.77
CA VAL A 151 -17.77 6.31 -3.09
C VAL A 151 -16.78 5.74 -4.09
N GLN A 152 -17.28 5.10 -5.17
CA GLN A 152 -16.41 4.60 -6.22
C GLN A 152 -15.63 5.73 -6.91
N LYS A 153 -16.28 6.84 -7.27
CA LYS A 153 -15.60 8.01 -7.86
C LYS A 153 -14.57 8.63 -6.92
N TRP A 154 -14.89 8.72 -5.63
CA TRP A 154 -13.97 9.19 -4.59
C TRP A 154 -12.70 8.33 -4.49
N LEU A 155 -12.81 7.01 -4.67
CA LEU A 155 -11.65 6.11 -4.77
C LEU A 155 -10.90 6.28 -6.10
N GLU A 156 -11.62 6.31 -7.23
CA GLU A 156 -11.06 6.36 -8.58
C GLU A 156 -10.30 7.65 -8.86
N ASN A 157 -10.82 8.79 -8.40
CA ASN A 157 -10.21 10.10 -8.59
C ASN A 157 -8.93 10.27 -7.78
N GLY A 158 -8.77 9.51 -6.69
CA GLY A 158 -7.63 9.62 -5.77
C GLY A 158 -7.90 10.45 -4.52
N ASP A 159 -9.10 11.01 -4.37
CA ASP A 159 -9.48 11.84 -3.22
C ASP A 159 -9.25 11.11 -1.88
N ALA A 160 -9.59 9.81 -1.83
CA ALA A 160 -9.32 8.96 -0.67
C ALA A 160 -7.81 8.79 -0.38
N HIS A 161 -7.01 8.67 -1.44
CA HIS A 161 -5.56 8.51 -1.33
C HIS A 161 -4.88 9.79 -0.88
N GLU A 162 -5.31 10.95 -1.39
CA GLU A 162 -4.85 12.26 -0.94
C GLU A 162 -5.11 12.46 0.55
N THR A 163 -6.35 12.17 0.99
CA THR A 163 -6.71 12.25 2.42
C THR A 163 -5.82 11.35 3.28
N TYR A 164 -5.56 10.11 2.83
CA TYR A 164 -4.63 9.20 3.49
C TYR A 164 -3.21 9.80 3.62
N LEU A 165 -2.69 10.43 2.55
CA LEU A 165 -1.37 11.06 2.57
C LEU A 165 -1.32 12.24 3.54
N GLU A 166 -2.35 13.10 3.53
CA GLU A 166 -2.48 14.27 4.42
C GLU A 166 -2.42 13.87 5.89
N MET A 167 -3.06 12.77 6.25
CA MET A 167 -3.07 12.25 7.62
C MET A 167 -1.74 11.65 8.05
N ASN A 168 -0.88 11.32 7.08
CA ASN A 168 0.44 10.71 7.31
C ASN A 168 1.59 11.65 6.90
N VAL A 169 1.36 12.97 6.79
CA VAL A 169 2.38 13.92 6.35
C VAL A 169 3.65 13.84 7.19
N CYS A 170 3.51 13.76 8.52
CA CYS A 170 4.66 13.67 9.42
C CYS A 170 5.46 12.37 9.29
N ARG A 171 4.84 11.32 8.73
CA ARG A 171 5.48 10.01 8.54
C ARG A 171 6.29 9.96 7.24
N TYR A 172 5.80 10.62 6.19
CA TYR A 172 6.37 10.50 4.84
C TYR A 172 7.14 11.75 4.38
N PHE A 173 6.93 12.91 5.00
CA PHE A 173 7.49 14.19 4.55
C PHE A 173 8.22 14.99 5.66
N CYS A 174 8.68 14.32 6.73
CA CYS A 174 9.50 14.92 7.79
C CYS A 174 10.99 14.61 7.68
#